data_AF-A0A8B8NIA0-F1
#
_entry.id   AF-A0A8B8NIA0-F1
#
_cell.length_a   1.000
_cell.length_b   1.000
_cell.length_c   1.000
_cell.angle_alpha   90.00
_cell.angle_beta   90.00
_cell.angle_gamma   90.00
#
_symmetry.space_group_name_H-M   'P 1'
#
loop_
_entity.id
_entity.type
_entity.pdbx_description
1 polymer ?
#
loop_
_entity_poly.entity_id
_entity_poly.type
_entity_poly.pdbx_seq_one_letter_code
_entity_poly.pdbx_strand_id
1 'polypeptide(L)'
;METFLFTSESVNEGHPDKICDQVSDAILDACLEQDPESKVACETCTKTNMVMVFGEITTKAKVNYEKIVRDTCRGIGFTSADVGLDADKCKVLVNIEQQSPDIAQGVHGNLTKKPEEIGAGDQGHMFGYATDETPELMPLTHVLATKLGAKLTEVRKNKTCPWLRPDGKTQVTVEYRNDGGAMVPLRVHTVLISTQHDETVTNEQIAKDLKEHVIKPVIPPQYLDDKTIFHLNPSGRFVIGGPHGDAGLTGRKIIIDTYGGWGAHGGGAFSGKDPTKVDRSGAYIVRQAAKSVVASGLARRCIVQARNDLYQS
;
A
#
# COMPACT_ATOMS: atom_id res chain seq x y z
N MET A 1 -30.23 17.62 -8.31
CA MET A 1 -29.43 16.40 -8.60
C MET A 1 -28.89 15.94 -7.27
N GLU A 2 -29.07 14.66 -6.94
CA GLU A 2 -28.57 14.10 -5.68
C GLU A 2 -27.05 13.95 -5.76
N THR A 3 -26.36 14.42 -4.72
CA THR A 3 -24.92 14.22 -4.51
C THR A 3 -24.70 13.31 -3.31
N PHE A 4 -23.53 12.68 -3.26
CA PHE A 4 -23.12 11.86 -2.12
C PHE A 4 -21.64 12.07 -1.81
N LEU A 5 -21.25 11.78 -0.57
CA LEU A 5 -19.86 11.85 -0.13
C LEU A 5 -19.25 10.46 -0.11
N PHE A 6 -18.04 10.32 -0.66
CA PHE A 6 -17.26 9.10 -0.55
C PHE A 6 -15.85 9.43 -0.07
N THR A 7 -15.29 8.56 0.76
CA THR A 7 -14.00 8.77 1.42
C THR A 7 -13.06 7.62 1.14
N SER A 8 -11.81 7.94 0.79
CA SER A 8 -10.70 6.98 0.77
C SER A 8 -9.55 7.52 1.61
N GLU A 9 -8.78 6.60 2.19
CA GLU A 9 -7.54 6.91 2.90
C GLU A 9 -6.31 6.36 2.20
N SER A 10 -5.15 6.83 2.63
CA SER A 10 -3.83 6.28 2.31
C SER A 10 -2.88 6.52 3.47
N VAL A 11 -1.85 5.70 3.56
CA VAL A 11 -0.71 5.91 4.44
C VAL A 11 0.57 6.05 3.61
N ASN A 12 1.60 6.68 4.14
CA ASN A 12 2.88 6.83 3.45
C ASN A 12 3.83 5.65 3.77
N GLU A 13 5.04 5.69 3.21
CA GLU A 13 6.06 4.62 3.37
C GLU A 13 6.51 4.37 4.83
N GLY A 14 6.28 5.31 5.75
CA GLY A 14 6.71 5.19 7.14
C GLY A 14 5.68 4.57 8.09
N HIS A 15 4.45 4.35 7.63
CA HIS A 15 3.44 3.69 8.46
C HIS A 15 3.86 2.26 8.79
N PRO A 16 3.72 1.77 10.04
CA PRO A 16 4.29 0.48 10.46
C PRO A 16 3.80 -0.71 9.63
N ASP A 17 2.52 -0.82 9.30
CA ASP A 17 2.04 -1.86 8.37
C ASP A 17 2.69 -1.74 6.97
N LYS A 18 2.90 -0.52 6.47
CA LYS A 18 3.50 -0.30 5.15
C LYS A 18 5.01 -0.53 5.15
N ILE A 19 5.69 -0.37 6.30
CA ILE A 19 7.06 -0.86 6.48
C ILE A 19 7.09 -2.37 6.27
N CYS A 20 6.15 -3.10 6.88
CA CYS A 20 6.08 -4.55 6.76
C CYS A 20 5.86 -4.99 5.31
N ASP A 21 4.92 -4.37 4.60
CA ASP A 21 4.71 -4.64 3.16
C ASP A 21 5.98 -4.40 2.33
N GLN A 22 6.68 -3.28 2.56
CA GLN A 22 7.93 -2.96 1.85
C GLN A 22 9.06 -3.94 2.15
N VAL A 23 9.22 -4.37 3.41
CA VAL A 23 10.24 -5.36 3.81
C VAL A 23 9.93 -6.72 3.18
N SER A 24 8.67 -7.15 3.21
CA SER A 24 8.22 -8.40 2.60
C SER A 24 8.47 -8.43 1.09
N ASP A 25 8.16 -7.35 0.37
CA ASP A 25 8.46 -7.27 -1.07
C ASP A 25 9.96 -7.10 -1.36
N ALA A 26 10.73 -6.40 -0.52
CA ALA A 26 12.18 -6.31 -0.70
C ALA A 26 12.88 -7.67 -0.57
N ILE A 27 12.37 -8.56 0.30
CA ILE A 27 12.84 -9.95 0.39
C ILE A 27 12.43 -10.75 -0.84
N LEU A 28 11.19 -10.59 -1.32
CA LEU A 28 10.74 -11.20 -2.57
C LEU A 28 11.64 -10.80 -3.74
N ASP A 29 11.91 -9.51 -3.92
CA ASP A 29 12.77 -8.99 -4.98
C ASP A 29 14.17 -9.59 -4.91
N ALA A 30 14.76 -9.65 -3.72
CA ALA A 30 16.09 -10.25 -3.52
C ALA A 30 16.13 -11.76 -3.83
N CYS A 31 15.03 -12.48 -3.61
CA CYS A 31 14.91 -13.88 -4.02
C CYS A 31 14.81 -13.98 -5.55
N LEU A 32 13.92 -13.21 -6.18
CA LEU A 32 13.67 -13.24 -7.62
C LEU A 32 14.84 -12.75 -8.47
N GLU A 33 15.65 -11.83 -7.95
CA GLU A 33 16.87 -11.33 -8.62
C GLU A 33 17.87 -12.46 -8.90
N GLN A 34 17.97 -13.44 -7.99
CA GLN A 34 18.91 -14.56 -8.09
C GLN A 34 18.25 -15.86 -8.57
N ASP A 35 16.99 -16.07 -8.24
CA ASP A 35 16.22 -17.26 -8.59
C ASP A 35 14.76 -16.89 -8.94
N PRO A 36 14.46 -16.69 -10.24
CA PRO A 36 13.12 -16.35 -10.71
C PRO A 36 12.05 -17.41 -10.36
N GLU A 37 12.45 -18.64 -10.05
CA GLU A 37 11.56 -19.74 -9.67
C GLU A 37 11.30 -19.79 -8.15
N SER A 38 11.79 -18.81 -7.39
CA SER A 38 11.58 -18.72 -5.94
C SER A 38 10.10 -18.81 -5.58
N LYS A 39 9.78 -19.63 -4.58
CA LYS A 39 8.47 -19.69 -3.94
C LYS A 39 8.55 -18.91 -2.65
N VAL A 40 7.80 -17.82 -2.55
CA VAL A 40 7.92 -16.83 -1.47
C VAL A 40 6.54 -16.53 -0.90
N ALA A 41 6.42 -16.70 0.41
CA ALA A 41 5.33 -16.23 1.26
C ALA A 41 5.97 -15.58 2.50
N CYS A 42 6.57 -14.40 2.30
CA CYS A 42 7.31 -13.67 3.33
C CYS A 42 6.39 -12.69 4.06
N GLU A 43 6.12 -12.96 5.33
CA GLU A 43 5.42 -12.07 6.22
C GLU A 43 6.41 -11.25 7.05
N THR A 44 6.05 -10.00 7.32
CA THR A 44 6.78 -9.12 8.21
C THR A 44 5.85 -8.58 9.29
N CYS A 45 6.31 -8.53 10.53
CA CYS A 45 5.69 -7.74 11.60
C CYS A 45 6.72 -6.85 12.32
N THR A 46 6.26 -5.77 12.93
CA THR A 46 7.13 -4.84 13.65
C THR A 46 6.45 -4.25 14.88
N LYS A 47 7.25 -3.99 15.91
CA LYS A 47 6.89 -3.21 17.09
C LYS A 47 8.14 -2.49 17.60
N THR A 48 8.03 -1.75 18.70
CA THR A 48 9.13 -1.02 19.33
C THR A 48 10.42 -1.84 19.35
N ASN A 49 11.45 -1.33 18.65
CA ASN A 49 12.79 -1.90 18.58
C ASN A 49 12.89 -3.32 17.98
N MET A 50 11.90 -3.75 17.18
CA MET A 50 11.88 -5.10 16.60
C MET A 50 11.24 -5.11 15.20
N VAL A 51 11.88 -5.81 14.27
CA VAL A 51 11.28 -6.30 13.03
C VAL A 51 11.43 -7.82 13.00
N MET A 52 10.36 -8.54 12.68
CA MET A 52 10.39 -9.98 12.49
C MET A 52 9.94 -10.30 11.08
N VAL A 53 10.73 -11.12 10.38
CA VAL A 53 10.35 -11.71 9.09
C VAL A 53 10.14 -13.21 9.29
N PHE A 54 9.02 -13.72 8.78
CA PHE A 54 8.58 -15.09 9.00
C PHE A 54 7.73 -15.61 7.83
N GLY A 55 7.48 -16.91 7.79
CA GLY A 55 6.75 -17.58 6.70
C GLY A 55 7.64 -18.52 5.89
N GLU A 56 7.28 -18.76 4.63
CA GLU A 56 7.87 -19.83 3.84
C GLU A 56 8.58 -19.32 2.59
N ILE A 57 9.87 -19.68 2.45
CA ILE A 57 10.69 -19.36 1.28
C ILE A 57 11.45 -20.61 0.81
N THR A 58 11.15 -21.04 -0.41
CA THR A 58 11.94 -22.04 -1.14
C THR A 58 12.64 -21.34 -2.31
N THR A 59 13.95 -21.18 -2.22
CA THR A 59 14.76 -20.45 -3.19
C THR A 59 16.18 -21.00 -3.27
N LYS A 60 16.83 -20.85 -4.43
CA LYS A 60 18.28 -21.06 -4.63
C LYS A 60 19.10 -19.81 -4.28
N ALA A 61 18.45 -18.67 -4.08
CA ALA A 61 19.09 -17.40 -3.77
C ALA A 61 19.83 -17.45 -2.42
N LYS A 62 20.95 -16.73 -2.34
CA LYS A 62 21.64 -16.50 -1.06
C LYS A 62 21.19 -15.15 -0.51
N VAL A 63 20.22 -15.18 0.38
CA VAL A 63 19.55 -13.97 0.90
C VAL A 63 20.06 -13.64 2.30
N ASN A 64 20.52 -12.41 2.50
CA ASN A 64 20.79 -11.87 3.83
C ASN A 64 19.57 -11.07 4.31
N TYR A 65 18.62 -11.78 4.93
CA TYR A 65 17.35 -11.21 5.39
C TYR A 65 17.56 -10.01 6.32
N GLU A 66 18.48 -10.13 7.28
CA GLU A 66 18.77 -9.06 8.22
C GLU A 66 19.24 -7.79 7.51
N LYS A 67 20.17 -7.91 6.55
CA LYS A 67 20.64 -6.77 5.76
C LYS A 67 19.49 -6.10 5.01
N ILE A 68 18.62 -6.89 4.36
CA ILE A 68 17.48 -6.36 3.58
C ILE A 68 16.51 -5.59 4.49
N VAL A 69 16.16 -6.16 5.65
CA VAL A 69 15.32 -5.50 6.65
C VAL A 69 15.92 -4.14 7.04
N ARG A 70 17.20 -4.12 7.41
CA ARG A 70 17.89 -2.89 7.84
C ARG A 70 17.96 -1.86 6.72
N ASP A 71 18.31 -2.28 5.50
CA ASP A 71 18.41 -1.39 4.34
C ASP A 71 17.06 -0.78 3.97
N THR A 72 15.99 -1.57 4.01
CA THR A 72 14.63 -1.11 3.76
C THR A 72 14.20 -0.06 4.80
N CYS A 73 14.34 -0.36 6.09
CA CYS A 73 14.01 0.60 7.15
C CYS A 73 14.84 1.89 7.06
N ARG A 74 16.14 1.78 6.73
CA ARG A 74 17.02 2.94 6.54
C ARG A 74 16.61 3.79 5.34
N GLY A 75 16.24 3.16 4.22
CA GLY A 75 15.76 3.83 3.01
C GLY A 75 14.46 4.61 3.21
N ILE A 76 13.59 4.13 4.09
CA ILE A 76 12.36 4.83 4.52
C ILE A 76 12.70 6.06 5.38
N GLY A 77 13.76 5.97 6.19
CA GLY A 77 14.26 7.05 7.06
C GLY A 77 14.15 6.74 8.56
N PHE A 78 14.04 5.46 8.93
CA PHE A 78 14.09 5.01 10.33
C PHE A 78 15.55 4.82 10.78
N THR A 79 16.19 5.93 11.16
CA THR A 79 17.63 5.98 11.47
C THR A 79 17.92 6.27 12.95
N SER A 80 16.91 6.36 13.81
CA SER A 80 17.09 6.60 15.25
C SER A 80 15.86 6.19 16.06
N ALA A 81 16.05 5.94 17.36
CA ALA A 81 14.95 5.66 18.27
C ALA A 81 13.93 6.83 18.32
N ASP A 82 14.40 8.07 18.15
CA ASP A 82 13.56 9.26 18.20
C ASP A 82 12.51 9.30 17.09
N VAL A 83 12.84 8.78 15.90
CA VAL A 83 11.90 8.73 14.77
C VAL A 83 10.99 7.49 14.79
N GLY A 84 11.18 6.58 15.76
CA GLY A 84 10.29 5.44 16.02
C GLY A 84 10.91 4.05 15.78
N LEU A 85 12.05 3.99 15.09
CA LEU A 85 12.84 2.77 14.87
C LEU A 85 14.26 3.17 14.43
N ASP A 86 15.28 2.49 14.96
CA ASP A 86 16.68 2.62 14.53
C ASP A 86 17.07 1.38 13.73
N ALA A 87 17.19 1.50 12.40
CA ALA A 87 17.51 0.40 11.51
C ALA A 87 18.83 -0.31 11.86
N ASP A 88 19.80 0.38 12.48
CA ASP A 88 21.11 -0.19 12.80
C ASP A 88 21.15 -0.84 14.18
N LYS A 89 20.17 -0.54 15.06
CA LYS A 89 20.13 -1.05 16.44
C LYS A 89 18.92 -1.94 16.76
N CYS A 90 17.88 -1.93 15.93
CA CYS A 90 16.71 -2.76 16.16
C CYS A 90 17.03 -4.25 16.09
N LYS A 91 16.27 -5.04 16.85
CA LYS A 91 16.30 -6.49 16.77
C LYS A 91 15.68 -6.91 15.45
N VAL A 92 16.38 -7.74 14.69
CA VAL A 92 15.83 -8.41 13.50
C VAL A 92 15.70 -9.88 13.82
N LEU A 93 14.47 -10.38 13.84
CA LEU A 93 14.17 -11.79 14.07
C LEU A 93 13.82 -12.43 12.73
N VAL A 94 14.45 -13.57 12.43
CA VAL A 94 14.22 -14.30 11.18
C VAL A 94 13.68 -15.68 11.57
N ASN A 95 12.45 -15.97 11.15
CA ASN A 95 11.79 -17.25 11.37
C ASN A 95 11.17 -17.76 10.04
N ILE A 96 12.05 -17.99 9.07
CA ILE A 96 11.70 -18.42 7.71
C ILE A 96 11.98 -19.92 7.57
N GLU A 97 10.99 -20.67 7.11
CA GLU A 97 11.10 -22.10 6.79
C GLU A 97 10.94 -22.33 5.28
N GLN A 98 11.11 -23.57 4.83
CA GLN A 98 10.82 -23.94 3.43
C GLN A 98 9.31 -24.11 3.23
N GLN A 99 8.84 -23.91 2.00
CA GLN A 99 7.46 -24.21 1.64
C GLN A 99 7.13 -25.69 1.91
N SER A 100 5.92 -25.95 2.42
CA SER A 100 5.42 -27.32 2.59
C SER A 100 5.53 -28.14 1.30
N PRO A 101 6.17 -29.33 1.34
CA PRO A 101 6.25 -30.23 0.18
C PRO A 101 4.88 -30.62 -0.38
N ASP A 102 3.84 -30.68 0.45
CA ASP A 102 2.48 -31.03 0.04
C ASP A 102 1.88 -29.93 -0.86
N ILE A 103 2.12 -28.66 -0.51
CA ILE A 103 1.72 -27.51 -1.31
C ILE A 103 2.54 -27.48 -2.61
N ALA A 104 3.86 -27.69 -2.52
CA ALA A 104 4.75 -27.66 -3.67
C ALA A 104 4.39 -28.71 -4.73
N GLN A 105 4.05 -29.93 -4.31
CA GLN A 105 3.56 -31.00 -5.19
C GLN A 105 2.24 -30.61 -5.86
N GLY A 106 1.28 -30.08 -5.10
CA GLY A 106 -0.05 -29.72 -5.61
C GLY A 106 -0.02 -28.55 -6.60
N VAL A 107 0.76 -27.52 -6.31
CA VAL A 107 0.80 -26.28 -7.10
C VAL A 107 1.65 -26.46 -8.37
N HIS A 108 2.94 -26.74 -8.20
CA HIS A 108 3.94 -26.72 -9.29
C HIS A 108 4.66 -28.06 -9.47
N GLY A 109 4.21 -29.14 -8.81
CA GLY A 109 4.77 -30.48 -8.96
C GLY A 109 6.26 -30.52 -8.61
N ASN A 110 6.71 -29.82 -7.57
CA ASN A 110 8.13 -29.69 -7.25
C ASN A 110 8.97 -29.10 -8.41
N LEU A 111 8.40 -28.13 -9.13
CA LEU A 111 9.01 -27.41 -10.26
C LEU A 111 9.09 -28.25 -11.54
N THR A 112 8.21 -29.25 -11.68
CA THR A 112 8.13 -30.09 -12.87
C THR A 112 6.97 -29.75 -13.81
N LYS A 113 5.95 -29.04 -13.31
CA LYS A 113 4.80 -28.62 -14.14
C LYS A 113 5.19 -27.54 -15.13
N LYS A 114 4.60 -27.58 -16.33
CA LYS A 114 4.71 -26.47 -17.29
C LYS A 114 3.89 -25.27 -16.82
N PRO A 115 4.20 -24.03 -17.26
CA PRO A 115 3.47 -22.83 -16.86
C PRO A 115 1.95 -22.93 -16.98
N GLU A 116 1.45 -23.54 -18.06
CA GLU A 116 0.01 -23.74 -18.32
C GLU A 116 -0.65 -24.82 -17.45
N GLU A 117 0.14 -25.61 -16.72
CA GLU A 117 -0.31 -26.68 -15.82
C GLU A 117 -0.17 -26.28 -14.33
N ILE A 118 0.45 -25.13 -14.05
CA ILE A 118 0.62 -24.62 -12.67
C ILE A 118 -0.77 -24.31 -12.09
N GLY A 119 -1.09 -24.97 -10.97
CA GLY A 119 -2.34 -24.72 -10.24
C GLY A 119 -2.27 -23.42 -9.44
N ALA A 120 -3.42 -22.92 -9.02
CA ALA A 120 -3.47 -21.78 -8.09
C ALA A 120 -2.75 -22.11 -6.77
N GLY A 121 -1.91 -21.20 -6.30
CA GLY A 121 -1.15 -21.36 -5.05
C GLY A 121 -2.00 -21.42 -3.78
N ASP A 122 -3.25 -20.94 -3.84
CA ASP A 122 -4.28 -21.03 -2.80
C ASP A 122 -5.66 -20.83 -3.44
N GLN A 123 -6.74 -21.16 -2.73
CA GLN A 123 -8.10 -20.75 -3.10
C GLN A 123 -8.31 -19.27 -2.81
N GLY A 124 -9.23 -18.65 -3.53
CA GLY A 124 -9.65 -17.28 -3.23
C GLY A 124 -10.39 -16.63 -4.37
N HIS A 125 -10.82 -15.40 -4.16
CA HIS A 125 -11.40 -14.57 -5.19
C HIS A 125 -10.75 -13.19 -5.20
N MET A 126 -10.58 -12.61 -6.38
CA MET A 126 -9.87 -11.35 -6.59
C MET A 126 -10.75 -10.40 -7.39
N PHE A 127 -10.58 -9.09 -7.16
CA PHE A 127 -11.36 -8.06 -7.84
C PHE A 127 -10.48 -7.06 -8.56
N GLY A 128 -10.91 -6.75 -9.79
CA GLY A 128 -10.38 -5.69 -10.63
C GLY A 128 -11.38 -4.57 -10.72
N TYR A 129 -10.96 -3.32 -10.58
CA TYR A 129 -11.85 -2.18 -10.73
C TYR A 129 -11.20 -1.11 -11.60
N ALA A 130 -12.01 -0.43 -12.41
CA ALA A 130 -11.62 0.77 -13.15
C ALA A 130 -12.81 1.73 -13.29
N THR A 131 -12.50 3.02 -13.42
CA THR A 131 -13.45 4.13 -13.53
C THR A 131 -12.82 5.22 -14.39
N ASP A 132 -13.60 5.92 -15.21
CA ASP A 132 -13.12 6.96 -16.13
C ASP A 132 -12.92 8.34 -15.50
N GLU A 133 -13.15 8.48 -14.19
CA GLU A 133 -13.08 9.75 -13.47
C GLU A 133 -11.67 10.36 -13.35
N THR A 134 -10.60 9.59 -13.62
CA THR A 134 -9.21 10.07 -13.68
C THR A 134 -8.44 9.46 -14.86
N PRO A 135 -7.37 10.11 -15.36
CA PRO A 135 -6.55 9.59 -16.46
C PRO A 135 -5.93 8.20 -16.19
N GLU A 136 -5.57 7.92 -14.93
CA GLU A 136 -5.04 6.62 -14.50
C GLU A 136 -6.11 5.52 -14.34
N LEU A 137 -7.38 5.87 -14.62
CA LEU A 137 -8.56 5.02 -14.50
C LEU A 137 -8.76 4.47 -13.09
N MET A 138 -8.61 5.35 -12.10
CA MET A 138 -8.74 5.08 -10.66
C MET A 138 -9.70 6.07 -9.98
N PRO A 139 -10.28 5.71 -8.82
CA PRO A 139 -11.13 6.65 -8.07
C PRO A 139 -10.36 7.89 -7.62
N LEU A 140 -10.94 9.09 -7.78
CA LEU A 140 -10.28 10.34 -7.43
C LEU A 140 -9.99 10.43 -5.93
N THR A 141 -10.88 9.92 -5.06
CA THR A 141 -10.63 9.87 -3.59
C THR A 141 -9.36 9.12 -3.27
N HIS A 142 -9.17 7.95 -3.88
CA HIS A 142 -8.00 7.10 -3.68
C HIS A 142 -6.75 7.76 -4.25
N VAL A 143 -6.81 8.23 -5.50
CA VAL A 143 -5.70 8.93 -6.17
C VAL A 143 -5.20 10.12 -5.35
N LEU A 144 -6.11 10.97 -4.86
CA LEU A 144 -5.73 12.15 -4.08
C LEU A 144 -5.14 11.78 -2.73
N ALA A 145 -5.75 10.85 -1.98
CA ALA A 145 -5.19 10.39 -0.71
C ALA A 145 -3.78 9.81 -0.89
N THR A 146 -3.60 8.93 -1.88
CA THR A 146 -2.28 8.33 -2.17
C THR A 146 -1.25 9.37 -2.60
N LYS A 147 -1.61 10.31 -3.48
CA LYS A 147 -0.69 11.38 -3.90
C LYS A 147 -0.32 12.33 -2.76
N LEU A 148 -1.23 12.62 -1.82
CA LEU A 148 -0.90 13.38 -0.62
C LEU A 148 0.10 12.64 0.26
N GLY A 149 -0.08 11.33 0.46
CA GLY A 149 0.86 10.48 1.19
C GLY A 149 2.25 10.46 0.56
N ALA A 150 2.32 10.33 -0.77
CA ALA A 150 3.57 10.40 -1.52
C ALA A 150 4.23 11.79 -1.42
N LYS A 151 3.43 12.87 -1.51
CA LYS A 151 3.93 14.24 -1.43
C LYS A 151 4.50 14.56 -0.05
N LEU A 152 3.90 14.07 1.04
CA LEU A 152 4.45 14.16 2.40
C LEU A 152 5.87 13.57 2.46
N THR A 153 6.05 12.38 1.91
CA THR A 153 7.37 11.73 1.85
C THR A 153 8.34 12.53 0.99
N GLU A 154 7.91 13.04 -0.16
CA GLU A 154 8.74 13.86 -1.05
C GLU A 154 9.27 15.10 -0.32
N VAL A 155 8.39 15.88 0.32
CA VAL A 155 8.77 17.13 1.01
C VAL A 155 9.61 16.89 2.28
N ARG A 156 9.50 15.69 2.89
CA ARG A 156 10.41 15.24 3.95
C ARG A 156 11.80 14.92 3.40
N LYS A 157 11.88 14.12 2.33
CA LYS A 157 13.16 13.66 1.76
C LYS A 157 13.93 14.81 1.11
N ASN A 158 13.25 15.72 0.42
CA ASN A 158 13.87 16.90 -0.19
C ASN A 158 14.09 18.09 0.77
N LYS A 159 13.71 17.93 2.04
CA LYS A 159 13.87 18.93 3.12
C LYS A 159 13.09 20.24 2.95
N THR A 160 12.06 20.27 2.11
CA THR A 160 11.11 21.40 2.06
C THR A 160 10.38 21.54 3.40
N CYS A 161 9.97 20.42 4.00
CA CYS A 161 9.39 20.36 5.35
C CYS A 161 10.28 19.46 6.23
N PRO A 162 11.41 19.97 6.74
CA PRO A 162 12.44 19.15 7.39
C PRO A 162 12.01 18.59 8.75
N TRP A 163 10.96 19.16 9.36
CA TRP A 163 10.36 18.73 10.61
C TRP A 163 9.53 17.44 10.48
N LEU A 164 9.22 17.01 9.27
CA LEU A 164 8.48 15.77 9.01
C LEU A 164 9.30 14.54 9.40
N ARG A 165 8.63 13.61 10.09
CA ARG A 165 9.13 12.26 10.33
C ARG A 165 8.44 11.24 9.42
N PRO A 166 8.91 9.98 9.36
CA PRO A 166 8.47 9.05 8.31
C PRO A 166 6.98 8.70 8.32
N ASP A 167 6.34 8.54 9.47
CA ASP A 167 4.96 8.03 9.57
C ASP A 167 3.91 9.11 9.24
N GLY A 168 2.95 8.80 8.37
CA GLY A 168 1.90 9.73 7.95
C GLY A 168 0.69 9.05 7.34
N LYS A 169 -0.48 9.64 7.59
CA LYS A 169 -1.80 9.19 7.12
C LYS A 169 -2.53 10.33 6.45
N THR A 170 -3.29 10.01 5.42
CA THR A 170 -4.07 10.97 4.63
C THR A 170 -5.43 10.40 4.32
N GLN A 171 -6.45 11.24 4.27
CA GLN A 171 -7.81 10.83 3.93
C GLN A 171 -8.50 11.96 3.16
N VAL A 172 -9.21 11.59 2.10
CA VAL A 172 -9.88 12.54 1.22
C VAL A 172 -11.32 12.11 1.03
N THR A 173 -12.23 13.03 1.33
CA THR A 173 -13.67 12.91 1.04
C THR A 173 -13.99 13.77 -0.16
N VAL A 174 -14.57 13.17 -1.20
CA VAL A 174 -15.01 13.86 -2.42
C VAL A 174 -16.53 13.79 -2.49
N GLU A 175 -17.13 14.90 -2.92
CA GLU A 175 -18.54 14.96 -3.29
C GLU A 175 -18.71 14.55 -4.75
N TYR A 176 -19.57 13.56 -4.99
CA TYR A 176 -19.84 12.99 -6.30
C TYR A 176 -21.29 13.18 -6.72
N ARG A 177 -21.48 13.17 -8.03
CA ARG A 177 -22.78 12.92 -8.68
C ARG A 177 -22.72 11.60 -9.44
N ASN A 178 -23.82 10.85 -9.40
CA ASN A 178 -24.04 9.70 -10.28
C ASN A 178 -24.62 10.16 -11.63
N ASP A 179 -23.91 9.87 -12.72
CA ASP A 179 -24.31 10.15 -14.10
C ASP A 179 -24.48 8.84 -14.88
N GLY A 180 -25.71 8.30 -14.88
CA GLY A 180 -26.01 7.04 -15.58
C GLY A 180 -25.17 5.84 -15.11
N GLY A 181 -24.75 5.82 -13.85
CA GLY A 181 -23.85 4.83 -13.27
C GLY A 181 -22.38 5.28 -13.19
N ALA A 182 -21.97 6.31 -13.92
CA ALA A 182 -20.61 6.86 -13.85
C ALA A 182 -20.45 7.81 -12.65
N MET A 183 -19.24 7.85 -12.08
CA MET A 183 -18.93 8.71 -10.93
C MET A 183 -18.31 10.00 -11.43
N VAL A 184 -18.98 11.13 -11.17
CA VAL A 184 -18.49 12.45 -11.56
C VAL A 184 -18.07 13.21 -10.30
N PRO A 185 -16.77 13.40 -10.05
CA PRO A 185 -16.30 14.20 -8.92
C PRO A 185 -16.65 15.67 -9.13
N LEU A 186 -17.23 16.28 -8.09
CA LEU A 186 -17.63 17.69 -8.12
C LEU A 186 -16.64 18.58 -7.37
N ARG A 187 -16.29 18.19 -6.14
CA ARG A 187 -15.38 18.93 -5.26
C ARG A 187 -14.81 18.02 -4.19
N VAL A 188 -13.67 18.41 -3.62
CA VAL A 188 -13.14 17.83 -2.38
C VAL A 188 -13.88 18.46 -1.21
N HIS A 189 -14.62 17.63 -0.47
CA HIS A 189 -15.36 18.03 0.71
C HIS A 189 -14.45 18.17 1.92
N THR A 190 -13.64 17.15 2.20
CA THR A 190 -12.75 17.12 3.37
C THR A 190 -11.39 16.56 3.01
N VAL A 191 -10.34 17.19 3.51
CA VAL A 191 -8.97 16.65 3.52
C VAL A 191 -8.52 16.48 4.97
N LEU A 192 -8.04 15.29 5.30
CA LEU A 192 -7.39 15.00 6.58
C LEU A 192 -5.96 14.57 6.33
N ILE A 193 -5.03 15.14 7.10
CA ILE A 193 -3.63 14.71 7.17
C ILE A 193 -3.24 14.63 8.64
N SER A 194 -2.72 13.47 9.03
CA SER A 194 -2.05 13.26 10.31
C SER A 194 -0.63 12.80 10.01
N THR A 195 0.36 13.64 10.26
CA THR A 195 1.76 13.34 9.97
C THR A 195 2.61 13.44 11.22
N GLN A 196 3.55 12.49 11.36
CA GLN A 196 4.54 12.49 12.42
C GLN A 196 5.48 13.68 12.24
N HIS A 197 5.88 14.30 13.34
CA HIS A 197 6.74 15.49 13.34
C HIS A 197 7.74 15.48 14.49
N ASP A 198 8.77 16.32 14.40
CA ASP A 198 9.67 16.59 15.53
C ASP A 198 9.04 17.51 16.58
N GLU A 199 9.77 17.77 17.67
CA GLU A 199 9.26 18.58 18.79
C GLU A 199 9.31 20.10 18.55
N THR A 200 9.93 20.53 17.45
CA THR A 200 10.29 21.94 17.22
C THR A 200 9.21 22.72 16.48
N VAL A 201 8.43 22.05 15.64
CA VAL A 201 7.41 22.68 14.80
C VAL A 201 6.09 22.92 15.56
N THR A 202 5.46 24.08 15.37
CA THR A 202 4.15 24.38 15.97
C THR A 202 3.01 23.89 15.10
N ASN A 203 1.82 23.67 15.67
CA ASN A 203 0.65 23.23 14.91
C ASN A 203 0.21 24.23 13.83
N GLU A 204 0.40 25.53 14.06
CA GLU A 204 0.12 26.58 13.07
C GLU A 204 1.05 26.44 11.85
N GLN A 205 2.34 26.19 12.10
CA GLN A 205 3.33 25.98 11.04
C GLN A 205 3.07 24.67 10.30
N ILE A 206 2.76 23.58 11.00
CA ILE A 206 2.33 22.30 10.39
C ILE A 206 1.14 22.55 9.46
N ALA A 207 0.08 23.19 9.95
CA ALA A 207 -1.12 23.42 9.16
C ALA A 207 -0.85 24.28 7.92
N LYS A 208 -0.01 25.31 8.04
CA LYS A 208 0.40 26.16 6.93
C LYS A 208 1.19 25.37 5.88
N ASP A 209 2.22 24.64 6.30
CA ASP A 209 3.10 23.89 5.40
C ASP A 209 2.36 22.75 4.71
N LEU A 210 1.48 22.03 5.41
CA LEU A 210 0.64 21.00 4.81
C LEU A 210 -0.28 21.57 3.73
N LYS A 211 -0.86 22.76 3.94
CA LYS A 211 -1.68 23.41 2.91
C LYS A 211 -0.85 23.81 1.69
N GLU A 212 0.26 24.51 1.91
CA GLU A 212 1.06 25.10 0.81
C GLU A 212 1.92 24.08 0.06
N HIS A 213 2.56 23.15 0.77
CA HIS A 213 3.58 22.28 0.20
C HIS A 213 3.09 20.86 -0.08
N VAL A 214 1.92 20.47 0.44
CA VAL A 214 1.36 19.12 0.26
C VAL A 214 0.02 19.14 -0.44
N ILE A 215 -0.96 19.90 0.05
CA ILE A 215 -2.33 19.88 -0.47
C ILE A 215 -2.44 20.63 -1.80
N LYS A 216 -2.05 21.90 -1.86
CA LYS A 216 -2.15 22.71 -3.07
C LYS A 216 -1.41 22.13 -4.27
N PRO A 217 -0.21 21.53 -4.12
CA PRO A 217 0.49 20.90 -5.25
C PRO A 217 -0.15 19.61 -5.76
N VAL A 218 -1.01 18.96 -4.96
CA VAL A 218 -1.59 17.65 -5.29
C VAL A 218 -3.04 17.76 -5.75
N ILE A 219 -3.87 18.52 -5.04
CA ILE A 219 -5.30 18.61 -5.34
C ILE A 219 -5.51 19.68 -6.42
N PRO A 220 -6.08 19.32 -7.58
CA PRO A 220 -6.37 20.29 -8.63
C PRO A 220 -7.27 21.43 -8.11
N PRO A 221 -6.95 22.71 -8.40
CA PRO A 221 -7.67 23.86 -7.83
C PRO A 221 -9.17 23.86 -8.08
N GLN A 222 -9.64 23.28 -9.20
CA GLN A 222 -11.07 23.19 -9.52
C GLN A 222 -11.88 22.35 -8.52
N TYR A 223 -11.23 21.52 -7.70
CA TYR A 223 -11.89 20.72 -6.68
C TYR A 223 -11.81 21.34 -5.28
N LEU A 224 -11.09 22.46 -5.10
CA LEU A 224 -10.96 23.14 -3.81
C LEU A 224 -11.80 24.42 -3.80
N ASP A 225 -12.56 24.62 -2.73
CA ASP A 225 -13.34 25.83 -2.51
C ASP A 225 -13.26 26.33 -1.06
N ASP A 226 -13.93 27.45 -0.79
CA ASP A 226 -14.02 28.08 0.54
C ASP A 226 -14.73 27.21 1.59
N LYS A 227 -15.45 26.16 1.15
CA LYS A 227 -16.16 25.21 1.99
C LYS A 227 -15.39 23.91 2.20
N THR A 228 -14.22 23.73 1.60
CA THR A 228 -13.41 22.52 1.83
C THR A 228 -12.92 22.50 3.28
N ILE A 229 -13.20 21.39 3.97
CA ILE A 229 -12.83 21.19 5.38
C ILE A 229 -11.43 20.61 5.45
N PHE A 230 -10.59 21.17 6.32
CA PHE A 230 -9.21 20.71 6.54
C PHE A 230 -9.00 20.27 7.98
N HIS A 231 -8.67 18.99 8.17
CA HIS A 231 -8.21 18.43 9.44
C HIS A 231 -6.70 18.16 9.36
N LEU A 232 -5.90 19.09 9.88
CA LEU A 232 -4.44 19.04 9.77
C LEU A 232 -3.82 18.81 11.14
N ASN A 233 -3.24 17.62 11.34
CA ASN A 233 -2.83 17.08 12.63
C ASN A 233 -3.89 17.26 13.73
N PRO A 234 -5.11 16.73 13.55
CA PRO A 234 -6.23 16.95 14.47
C PRO A 234 -5.99 16.41 15.89
N SER A 235 -5.04 15.47 16.08
CA SER A 235 -4.63 15.00 17.41
C SER A 235 -3.85 16.04 18.21
N GLY A 236 -3.38 17.12 17.57
CA GLY A 236 -2.58 18.18 18.17
C GLY A 236 -1.11 17.84 18.40
N ARG A 237 -0.76 16.58 18.66
CA ARG A 237 0.65 16.14 18.78
C ARG A 237 0.82 14.73 18.24
N PHE A 238 1.80 14.54 17.35
CA PHE A 238 2.17 13.24 16.78
C PHE A 238 3.70 13.13 16.64
N VAL A 239 4.41 13.09 17.78
CA VAL A 239 5.88 12.99 17.80
C VAL A 239 6.35 11.54 17.79
N ILE A 240 5.73 10.69 18.62
CA ILE A 240 5.96 9.24 18.66
C ILE A 240 5.18 8.63 17.50
N GLY A 241 5.86 7.91 16.61
CA GLY A 241 5.27 7.25 15.44
C GLY A 241 6.04 6.01 15.02
N GLY A 242 5.71 5.45 13.87
CA GLY A 242 6.29 4.20 13.38
C GLY A 242 6.04 3.03 14.35
N PRO A 243 6.92 2.01 14.37
CA PRO A 243 6.76 0.82 15.21
C PRO A 243 6.67 1.10 16.72
N HIS A 244 7.26 2.21 17.17
CA HIS A 244 7.14 2.67 18.55
C HIS A 244 5.69 3.04 18.89
N GLY A 245 5.06 3.85 18.02
CA GLY A 245 3.67 4.29 18.20
C GLY A 245 2.64 3.17 18.02
N ASP A 246 2.84 2.28 17.04
CA ASP A 246 1.85 1.27 16.66
C ASP A 246 2.51 -0.02 16.15
N ALA A 247 1.85 -1.16 16.28
CA ALA A 247 2.34 -2.40 15.69
C ALA A 247 2.11 -2.39 14.17
N GLY A 248 2.98 -3.05 13.41
CA GLY A 248 2.84 -3.21 11.96
C GLY A 248 2.81 -4.67 11.57
N LEU A 249 1.99 -5.02 10.58
CA LEU A 249 1.94 -6.33 9.94
C LEU A 249 1.73 -6.19 8.44
N THR A 250 2.32 -7.10 7.69
CA THR A 250 2.13 -7.24 6.24
C THR A 250 0.65 -7.50 5.92
N GLY A 251 0.16 -6.95 4.82
CA GLY A 251 -1.20 -7.20 4.35
C GLY A 251 -2.29 -6.52 5.19
N ARG A 252 -1.97 -5.51 5.99
CA ARG A 252 -2.95 -4.73 6.79
C ARG A 252 -3.41 -3.44 6.12
N LYS A 253 -3.03 -3.24 4.87
CA LYS A 253 -3.35 -2.05 4.06
C LYS A 253 -4.00 -2.40 2.71
N ILE A 254 -4.66 -3.56 2.62
CA ILE A 254 -5.23 -4.11 1.38
C ILE A 254 -6.20 -3.17 0.61
N ILE A 255 -6.96 -2.33 1.31
CA ILE A 255 -7.85 -1.35 0.67
C ILE A 255 -7.07 -0.13 0.16
N ILE A 256 -5.99 0.26 0.85
CA ILE A 256 -5.06 1.29 0.39
C ILE A 256 -4.24 0.75 -0.79
N ASP A 257 -3.90 -0.53 -0.82
CA ASP A 257 -3.18 -1.16 -1.93
C ASP A 257 -4.02 -1.35 -3.18
N THR A 258 -5.34 -1.14 -3.09
CA THR A 258 -6.28 -1.36 -4.20
C THR A 258 -7.03 -0.10 -4.56
N TYR A 259 -8.30 0.02 -4.17
CA TYR A 259 -9.23 0.98 -4.76
C TYR A 259 -9.84 1.93 -3.71
N GLY A 260 -9.30 1.99 -2.49
CA GLY A 260 -9.73 2.94 -1.47
C GLY A 260 -11.20 2.80 -1.06
N GLY A 261 -11.75 1.59 -1.13
CA GLY A 261 -13.14 1.28 -0.79
C GLY A 261 -14.07 1.19 -2.00
N TRP A 262 -13.62 1.60 -3.19
CA TRP A 262 -14.35 1.43 -4.44
C TRP A 262 -14.19 0.01 -5.01
N GLY A 263 -15.09 -0.37 -5.91
CA GLY A 263 -15.09 -1.73 -6.46
C GLY A 263 -15.39 -2.77 -5.38
N ALA A 264 -14.49 -3.71 -5.18
CA ALA A 264 -14.52 -4.69 -4.10
C ALA A 264 -13.11 -5.20 -3.81
N HIS A 265 -12.96 -6.01 -2.75
CA HIS A 265 -11.69 -6.63 -2.39
C HIS A 265 -11.87 -8.12 -2.06
N GLY A 266 -10.87 -8.91 -2.43
CA GLY A 266 -10.88 -10.36 -2.31
C GLY A 266 -10.55 -10.90 -0.92
N GLY A 267 -9.78 -10.13 -0.16
CA GLY A 267 -9.29 -10.47 1.18
C GLY A 267 -7.79 -10.77 1.19
N GLY A 268 -7.24 -11.31 0.10
CA GLY A 268 -5.82 -11.63 -0.04
C GLY A 268 -4.90 -10.39 -0.11
N ALA A 269 -3.83 -10.40 0.69
CA ALA A 269 -2.74 -9.42 0.61
C ALA A 269 -1.80 -9.69 -0.58
N PHE A 270 -0.99 -8.68 -0.96
CA PHE A 270 -0.10 -8.76 -2.13
C PHE A 270 1.38 -8.94 -1.77
N SER A 271 1.88 -8.10 -0.85
CA SER A 271 3.31 -8.00 -0.57
C SER A 271 3.88 -9.29 0.02
N GLY A 272 5.12 -9.62 -0.34
CA GLY A 272 5.80 -10.85 0.12
C GLY A 272 5.35 -12.13 -0.57
N LYS A 273 4.49 -12.06 -1.59
CA LYS A 273 4.00 -13.23 -2.33
C LYS A 273 4.54 -13.29 -3.75
N ASP A 274 5.10 -14.43 -4.13
CA ASP A 274 5.50 -14.73 -5.52
C ASP A 274 4.26 -14.89 -6.43
N PRO A 275 4.39 -14.77 -7.77
CA PRO A 275 3.24 -14.69 -8.68
C PRO A 275 2.43 -15.99 -8.80
N THR A 276 2.86 -17.13 -8.23
CA THR A 276 2.00 -18.32 -8.12
C THR A 276 0.85 -18.14 -7.12
N LYS A 277 0.95 -17.15 -6.22
CA LYS A 277 -0.13 -16.79 -5.29
C LYS A 277 -1.13 -15.90 -6.02
N VAL A 278 -2.28 -16.49 -6.34
CA VAL A 278 -3.33 -15.85 -7.15
C VAL A 278 -3.93 -14.61 -6.50
N ASP A 279 -3.78 -14.41 -5.19
CA ASP A 279 -4.11 -13.15 -4.52
C ASP A 279 -3.47 -11.94 -5.21
N ARG A 280 -2.20 -12.08 -5.63
CA ARG A 280 -1.44 -11.02 -6.27
C ARG A 280 -1.62 -11.04 -7.79
N SER A 281 -1.26 -12.15 -8.43
CA SER A 281 -1.28 -12.26 -9.89
C SER A 281 -2.70 -12.18 -10.45
N GLY A 282 -3.65 -12.86 -9.83
CA GLY A 282 -5.07 -12.80 -10.18
C GLY A 282 -5.62 -11.38 -10.07
N ALA A 283 -5.38 -10.69 -8.94
CA ALA A 283 -5.78 -9.29 -8.74
C ALA A 283 -5.20 -8.35 -9.80
N TYR A 284 -3.93 -8.52 -10.16
CA TYR A 284 -3.28 -7.70 -11.19
C TYR A 284 -3.90 -7.92 -12.58
N ILE A 285 -4.22 -9.17 -12.93
CA ILE A 285 -4.88 -9.50 -14.20
C ILE A 285 -6.30 -8.94 -14.25
N VAL A 286 -7.10 -9.08 -13.19
CA VAL A 286 -8.45 -8.50 -13.21
C VAL A 286 -8.42 -6.97 -13.20
N ARG A 287 -7.41 -6.32 -12.60
CA ARG A 287 -7.18 -4.88 -12.77
C ARG A 287 -6.89 -4.54 -14.23
N GLN A 288 -6.01 -5.29 -14.91
CA GLN A 288 -5.74 -5.09 -16.33
C GLN A 288 -7.02 -5.24 -17.17
N ALA A 289 -7.82 -6.27 -16.92
CA ALA A 289 -9.09 -6.50 -17.62
C ALA A 289 -10.06 -5.34 -17.42
N ALA A 290 -10.34 -4.95 -16.16
CA ALA A 290 -11.23 -3.83 -15.85
C ALA A 290 -10.75 -2.51 -16.49
N LYS A 291 -9.45 -2.23 -16.40
CA LYS A 291 -8.84 -1.04 -17.00
C LYS A 291 -8.99 -1.04 -18.52
N SER A 292 -8.80 -2.19 -19.17
CA SER A 292 -8.92 -2.32 -20.63
C SER A 292 -10.35 -2.11 -21.12
N VAL A 293 -11.35 -2.61 -20.38
CA VAL A 293 -12.77 -2.36 -20.67
C VAL A 293 -13.09 -0.87 -20.64
N VAL A 294 -12.61 -0.15 -19.63
CA VAL A 294 -12.86 1.30 -19.53
C VAL A 294 -12.05 2.10 -20.56
N ALA A 295 -10.76 1.77 -20.74
CA ALA A 295 -9.87 2.44 -21.69
C ALA A 295 -10.32 2.29 -23.15
N SER A 296 -10.97 1.18 -23.49
CA SER A 296 -11.52 0.93 -24.84
C SER A 296 -12.88 1.59 -25.08
N GLY A 297 -13.44 2.29 -24.08
CA GLY A 297 -14.73 2.96 -24.20
C GLY A 297 -15.96 2.03 -24.14
N LEU A 298 -15.78 0.76 -23.77
CA LEU A 298 -16.87 -0.21 -23.66
C LEU A 298 -17.78 0.07 -22.45
N ALA A 299 -17.22 0.64 -21.38
CA ALA A 299 -17.95 1.10 -20.21
C ALA A 299 -17.22 2.28 -19.54
N ARG A 300 -17.93 3.08 -18.76
CA ARG A 300 -17.31 4.16 -17.95
C ARG A 300 -16.75 3.66 -16.62
N ARG A 301 -17.27 2.53 -16.13
CA ARG A 301 -16.81 1.83 -14.92
C ARG A 301 -16.90 0.33 -15.14
N CYS A 302 -15.95 -0.41 -14.60
CA CYS A 302 -15.92 -1.86 -14.70
C CYS A 302 -15.44 -2.47 -13.38
N ILE A 303 -16.14 -3.50 -12.92
CA ILE A 303 -15.69 -4.40 -11.86
C ILE A 303 -15.61 -5.82 -12.44
N VAL A 304 -14.50 -6.50 -12.17
CA VAL A 304 -14.24 -7.88 -12.62
C VAL A 304 -13.94 -8.71 -11.39
N GLN A 305 -14.59 -9.86 -11.26
CA GLN A 305 -14.24 -10.86 -10.24
C GLN A 305 -13.65 -12.09 -10.93
N ALA A 306 -12.57 -12.61 -10.38
CA ALA A 306 -12.07 -13.94 -10.68
C ALA A 306 -12.05 -14.78 -9.39
N ARG A 307 -12.25 -16.08 -9.51
CA ARG A 307 -12.15 -17.05 -8.41
C ARG A 307 -11.30 -18.22 -8.88
N ASN A 308 -10.48 -18.73 -7.98
CA ASN A 308 -9.77 -19.99 -8.17
C ASN A 308 -10.11 -20.94 -7.03
N ASP A 309 -10.23 -22.23 -7.36
CA ASP A 309 -10.40 -23.32 -6.40
C ASP A 309 -9.05 -24.01 -6.15
N LEU A 310 -8.88 -24.59 -4.96
CA LEU A 310 -7.65 -25.28 -4.57
C LEU A 310 -7.32 -26.44 -5.54
N TYR A 311 -6.09 -26.43 -6.06
CA TYR A 311 -5.47 -27.57 -6.77
C TYR A 311 -6.18 -28.09 -8.02
N GLN A 312 -7.08 -27.31 -8.63
CA GLN A 312 -7.69 -27.66 -9.92
C GLN A 312 -7.12 -26.75 -11.02
N SER A 313 -6.63 -27.38 -12.09
CA SER A 313 -6.27 -26.76 -13.37
C SER A 313 -7.52 -26.39 -14.16
#